data_AF-A0A1H2Q1S2-F1
#
_entry.id   AF-A0A1H2Q1S2-F1
#
_cell.length_a   1.000
_cell.length_b   1.000
_cell.length_c   1.000
_cell.angle_alpha   90.00
_cell.angle_beta   90.00
_cell.angle_gamma   90.00
#
_symmetry.space_group_name_H-M   'P 1'
#
loop_
_entity.id
_entity.type
_entity.pdbx_description
1 polymer ?
#
loop_
_entity_poly.entity_id
_entity_poly.type
_entity_poly.pdbx_seq_one_letter_code
_entity_poly.pdbx_strand_id
1 'polypeptide(L)' 'MGVVYIDRQIRQVQVIICSEGHMLHCLVWPGEGGWVADIHSMQNSGFHPTFERVYFPENEEIIQLGRHIYVLR' A
#
# COMPACT_ATOMS: atom_id res chain seq x y z
N MET A 1 -12.23 9.99 -0.56
CA MET A 1 -11.40 9.33 -1.58
C MET A 1 -9.95 9.56 -1.18
N GLY A 2 -9.19 8.48 -0.95
CA GLY A 2 -7.80 8.57 -0.49
C GLY A 2 -6.84 8.02 -1.53
N VAL A 3 -5.66 8.64 -1.66
CA VAL A 3 -4.58 8.13 -2.53
C VAL A 3 -3.48 7.57 -1.64
N VAL A 4 -3.05 6.35 -1.92
CA VAL A 4 -2.01 5.61 -1.20
C VAL A 4 -0.82 5.46 -2.14
N TYR A 5 0.28 6.14 -1.82
CA TYR A 5 1.54 6.00 -2.55
C TYR A 5 2.39 4.90 -1.90
N ILE A 6 2.90 3.98 -2.71
CA ILE A 6 3.67 2.82 -2.28
C ILE A 6 5.01 2.85 -3.02
N ASP A 7 6.11 2.90 -2.26
CA ASP A 7 7.46 2.85 -2.81
C ASP A 7 7.97 1.40 -2.77
N ARG A 8 8.29 0.81 -3.93
CA ARG A 8 8.79 -0.58 -4.02
C ARG A 8 10.29 -0.72 -3.75
N GLN A 9 11.04 0.38 -3.79
CA GLN A 9 12.48 0.39 -3.54
C GLN A 9 12.78 0.42 -2.04
N ILE A 10 11.89 0.99 -1.23
CA ILE A 10 12.05 1.09 0.21
C ILE A 10 11.22 -0.02 0.89
N ARG A 11 11.90 -1.04 1.44
CA ARG A 11 11.26 -2.13 2.23
C ARG A 11 10.60 -1.66 3.55
N GLN A 12 10.68 -0.37 3.88
CA GLN A 12 10.10 0.25 5.06
C GLN A 12 9.38 1.53 4.65
N VAL A 13 8.12 1.67 5.02
CA VAL A 13 7.18 2.52 4.30
C VAL A 13 6.97 3.89 4.94
N GLN A 14 6.86 4.91 4.08
CA GLN A 14 6.19 6.18 4.35
C GLN A 14 4.99 6.31 3.41
N VAL A 15 3.79 6.53 3.94
CA VAL A 15 2.61 6.89 3.13
C VAL A 15 2.00 8.18 3.66
N ILE A 16 1.69 9.09 2.73
CA ILE A 16 0.88 10.29 2.96
C ILE A 16 -0.49 10.06 2.34
N ILE A 17 -1.53 9.83 3.16
CA ILE A 17 -2.91 9.93 2.66
C ILE A 17 -3.24 11.41 2.46
N CYS A 18 -3.36 11.83 1.21
CA CYS A 18 -3.48 13.24 0.81
C CYS A 18 -4.70 13.99 1.41
N SER A 19 -5.73 13.29 1.90
CA SER A 19 -6.88 13.93 2.57
C SER A 19 -6.86 13.92 4.10
N GLU A 20 -6.03 13.08 4.75
CA GLU A 20 -6.13 12.84 6.20
C GLU A 20 -4.79 12.76 6.94
N GLY A 21 -3.64 12.81 6.24
CA GLY A 21 -2.31 12.91 6.86
C GLY A 21 -1.88 11.67 7.67
N HIS A 22 -2.58 10.54 7.51
CA HIS A 22 -2.26 9.30 8.22
C HIS A 22 -1.07 8.57 7.59
N MET A 23 -0.17 8.11 8.46
CA MET A 23 0.91 7.18 8.09
C MET A 23 0.41 5.74 8.13
N LEU A 24 0.70 4.99 7.08
CA LEU A 24 0.47 3.55 6.98
C LEU A 24 1.82 2.85 6.91
N HIS A 25 1.89 1.63 7.43
CA HIS A 25 2.98 0.70 7.15
C HIS A 25 2.60 -0.13 5.93
N CYS A 26 3.56 -0.40 5.05
CA CYS A 26 3.36 -1.32 3.94
C CYS A 26 4.60 -2.21 3.77
N LEU A 27 4.36 -3.43 3.34
CA LEU A 27 5.37 -4.40 2.96
C LEU A 27 5.15 -4.73 1.49
N VAL A 28 6.18 -4.56 0.66
CA VAL A 28 6.10 -4.74 -0.79
C VAL A 28 7.11 -5.79 -1.23
N TRP A 29 6.68 -6.72 -2.09
CA TRP A 29 7.54 -7.76 -2.64
C TRP A 29 7.07 -8.21 -4.04
N PRO A 30 7.97 -8.77 -4.86
CA PRO A 30 7.58 -9.32 -6.16
C PRO A 30 6.74 -10.59 -5.98
N GLY A 31 5.64 -10.68 -6.72
CA GLY A 31 4.80 -11.88 -6.86
C GLY A 31 4.95 -12.51 -8.25
N GLU A 32 4.25 -13.61 -8.48
CA GLU A 32 4.13 -14.18 -9.83
C GLU A 32 3.35 -13.20 -10.71
N GLY A 33 4.01 -12.62 -11.72
CA GLY A 33 3.39 -11.70 -12.68
C GLY A 33 3.14 -10.28 -12.16
N GLY A 34 3.87 -9.81 -11.13
CA GLY A 34 3.69 -8.46 -10.61
C GLY A 34 4.29 -8.18 -9.22
N TRP A 35 3.65 -7.29 -8.49
CA TRP A 35 4.01 -6.88 -7.12
C TRP A 35 2.85 -7.10 -6.17
N VAL A 36 3.17 -7.42 -4.93
CA VAL A 36 2.21 -7.52 -3.84
C VAL A 36 2.56 -6.51 -2.78
N ALA A 37 1.54 -5.83 -2.26
CA ALA A 37 1.66 -4.88 -1.17
C ALA A 37 0.67 -5.22 -0.04
N ASP A 38 1.17 -5.51 1.15
CA ASP A 38 0.35 -5.60 2.37
C ASP A 38 0.40 -4.25 3.10
N ILE A 39 -0.77 -3.72 3.46
CA ILE A 39 -0.92 -2.36 4.01
C ILE A 39 -1.56 -2.44 5.39
N HIS A 40 -0.94 -1.78 6.36
CA HIS A 40 -1.28 -1.79 7.79
C HIS A 40 -1.48 -0.36 8.32
N SER A 41 -2.49 -0.17 9.16
CA SER A 41 -2.69 1.09 9.88
C SER A 41 -1.74 1.21 11.06
N MET A 42 -1.11 2.38 11.22
CA MET A 42 -0.25 2.69 12.38
C MET A 42 -1.01 2.95 13.67
N GLN A 43 -2.31 3.27 13.59
CA GLN A 43 -3.12 3.59 14.77
C GLN A 43 -3.42 2.35 15.62
N ASN A 44 -3.22 1.15 15.06
CA ASN A 44 -3.23 -0.11 15.79
C ASN A 44 -1.78 -0.62 15.86
N SER A 45 -1.04 -0.18 16.88
CA SER A 45 0.33 -0.62 17.16
C SER A 45 0.42 -2.07 17.67
N GLY A 46 -0.72 -2.70 17.98
CA GLY A 46 -0.77 -4.15 18.07
C GLY A 46 -0.63 -4.69 16.65
N PHE A 47 0.30 -5.61 16.43
CA PHE A 47 0.55 -6.31 15.16
C PHE A 47 -0.70 -7.10 14.72
N HIS A 48 -1.77 -6.38 14.40
CA HIS A 48 -3.08 -6.93 14.14
C HIS A 48 -3.06 -7.40 12.68
N PRO A 49 -3.43 -8.66 12.40
CA PRO A 49 -3.30 -9.27 11.07
C PRO A 49 -4.31 -8.70 10.06
N THR A 50 -5.03 -7.63 10.40
CA THR A 50 -5.89 -6.91 9.48
C THR A 50 -5.02 -6.04 8.59
N PHE A 51 -4.60 -6.60 7.47
CA PHE A 51 -3.94 -5.88 6.38
C PHE A 51 -4.84 -5.86 5.16
N GLU A 52 -4.74 -4.78 4.39
CA GLU A 52 -5.27 -4.74 3.03
C GLU A 52 -4.16 -5.21 2.09
N ARG A 53 -4.43 -6.26 1.31
CA ARG A 53 -3.50 -6.76 0.29
C ARG A 53 -3.88 -6.23 -1.08
N VAL A 54 -2.92 -5.60 -1.75
CA VAL A 54 -3.06 -5.09 -3.11
C VAL A 54 -2.10 -5.84 -4.02
N TYR A 55 -2.59 -6.28 -5.18
CA TYR A 55 -1.80 -6.95 -6.20
C TYR A 55 -1.69 -6.05 -7.43
N PHE A 56 -0.47 -5.67 -7.79
CA PHE A 56 -0.12 -4.89 -8.98
C PHE A 56 0.41 -5.82 -10.07
N PRO A 57 -0.34 -6.06 -11.18
CA PRO A 57 0.20 -6.79 -12.33
C PRO A 57 1.49 -6.16 -12.89
N GLU A 58 2.31 -6.95 -13.61
CA GLU A 58 3.66 -6.61 -14.09
C GLU A 58 3.81 -5.27 -14.83
N ASN A 59 2.71 -4.75 -15.41
CA ASN A 59 2.68 -3.50 -16.16
C ASN A 59 1.71 -2.45 -15.58
N GLU A 60 1.22 -2.65 -14.37
CA GLU A 60 0.24 -1.78 -13.71
C GLU A 60 0.86 -1.07 -12.52
N GLU A 61 0.89 0.26 -12.57
CA GLU A 61 1.38 1.10 -11.47
C GLU A 61 0.25 1.72 -10.65
N ILE A 62 -1.01 1.64 -11.12
CA ILE A 62 -2.15 2.28 -10.48
C ILE A 62 -3.31 1.30 -10.37
N ILE A 63 -3.86 1.15 -9.17
CA ILE A 63 -5.01 0.29 -8.91
C ILE A 63 -6.03 1.03 -8.06
N GLN A 64 -7.32 0.90 -8.40
CA GLN A 64 -8.41 1.38 -7.58
C GLN A 64 -9.12 0.21 -6.88
N LEU A 65 -9.10 0.20 -5.55
CA LEU A 65 -9.91 -0.73 -4.74
C LEU A 65 -10.88 0.08 -3.88
N GLY A 66 -12.17 -0.13 -4.13
CA GLY A 66 -13.23 0.63 -3.46
C GLY A 66 -13.04 2.15 -3.63
N ARG A 67 -12.80 2.84 -2.52
CA ARG A 67 -12.67 4.31 -2.44
C ARG A 67 -11.22 4.81 -2.45
N HIS A 68 -10.25 3.92 -2.57
CA HIS A 68 -8.83 4.23 -2.53
C HIS A 68 -8.18 3.97 -3.88
N ILE A 69 -7.23 4.82 -4.23
CA ILE A 69 -6.35 4.64 -5.38
C ILE A 69 -4.95 4.36 -4.82
N TYR A 70 -4.36 3.25 -5.24
CA TYR A 70 -3.01 2.82 -4.88
C TYR A 70 -2.09 3.10 -6.05
N VAL A 71 -0.95 3.73 -5.78
CA VAL A 71 0.04 4.11 -6.79
C VAL A 71 1.38 3.50 -6.38
N LEU A 72 1.88 2.55 -7.18
CA LEU A 72 3.20 1.94 -7.04
C LEU A 72 4.25 2.84 -7.71
N ARG A 73 5.35 3.15 -7.00
CA ARG A 73 6.49 3.91 -7.50
C ARG A 73 7.76 3.07 -7.36
#